data_AF-A0A373IUC6-F1
#
_entry.id   AF-A0A373IUC6-F1
#
_cell.length_a   1.000
_cell.length_b   1.000
_cell.length_c   1.000
_cell.angle_alpha   90.00
_cell.angle_beta   90.00
_cell.angle_gamma   90.00
#
_symmetry.space_group_name_H-M   'P 1'
#
loop_
_entity.id
_entity.type
_entity.pdbx_description
1 polymer ?
#
loop_
_entity_poly.entity_id
_entity_poly.type
_entity_poly.pdbx_seq_one_letter_code
_entity_poly.pdbx_strand_id
1 'polypeptide(L)'
;MLTKRQNLLETIHGGKPDRYVNQYEAFAMLFNNPHSMHDPAPEYGKPPVKNAWGITKVWPEGTPGAFPIHDEEHIVCKDITKWRETVHAPRLDYSDAEWEPFIKEAEKIDRNEYFVTQFIAPGIFEQCHYLQEIQNALINFYEEPEYTQELIDYLTEWELEYAEKICKYIKPDALFHHDDWGSQNSTFISPDMFEEFILPSYKKIYGYYKSHGVELIVHHSDSYAATLVPYMIDMGIDIWQGTMSSNNIPELIQKYGDKITIMGGIDSASVDRPDWTPELVEKEVRRVCEENGTKFFIPCITQGLGISTFPGVYETASEVIDKISKEKF
;
A
#
# COMPACT_ATOMS: atom_id res chain seq x y z
N MET A 1 10.09 -28.24 2.55
CA MET A 1 10.12 -26.77 2.47
C MET A 1 8.80 -26.25 2.97
N LEU A 2 8.83 -25.12 3.64
CA LEU A 2 7.66 -24.37 4.09
C LEU A 2 6.86 -23.91 2.87
N THR A 3 5.53 -23.89 2.97
CA THR A 3 4.69 -23.20 1.98
C THR A 3 5.02 -21.71 1.98
N LYS A 4 4.61 -20.95 0.96
CA LYS A 4 4.91 -19.50 0.92
C LYS A 4 4.30 -18.77 2.12
N ARG A 5 3.05 -19.10 2.47
CA ARG A 5 2.38 -18.64 3.69
C ARG A 5 3.16 -18.96 4.96
N GLN A 6 3.60 -20.21 5.12
CA GLN A 6 4.37 -20.61 6.30
C GLN A 6 5.73 -19.90 6.38
N ASN A 7 6.43 -19.77 5.25
CA ASN A 7 7.72 -19.07 5.22
C ASN A 7 7.56 -17.60 5.60
N LEU A 8 6.51 -16.92 5.12
CA LEU A 8 6.20 -15.55 5.53
C LEU A 8 5.96 -15.46 7.04
N LEU A 9 5.12 -16.33 7.61
CA LEU A 9 4.84 -16.33 9.05
C LEU A 9 6.09 -16.58 9.90
N GLU A 10 6.99 -17.47 9.48
CA GLU A 10 8.26 -17.68 10.16
C GLU A 10 9.17 -16.46 10.06
N THR A 11 9.19 -15.74 8.92
CA THR A 11 9.97 -14.50 8.74
C THR A 11 9.49 -13.38 9.65
N ILE A 12 8.18 -13.12 9.69
CA ILE A 12 7.62 -11.96 10.39
C ILE A 12 7.49 -12.16 11.91
N HIS A 13 7.43 -13.42 12.38
CA HIS A 13 7.38 -13.73 13.81
C HIS A 13 8.74 -14.12 14.41
N GLY A 14 9.83 -13.93 13.66
CA GLY A 14 11.20 -14.20 14.14
C GLY A 14 11.53 -15.68 14.30
N GLY A 15 10.79 -16.55 13.62
CA GLY A 15 10.92 -18.00 13.63
C GLY A 15 12.12 -18.52 12.84
N LYS A 16 11.90 -19.57 12.05
CA LYS A 16 12.92 -20.28 11.25
C LYS A 16 12.46 -20.43 9.79
N PRO A 17 12.40 -19.31 9.02
CA PRO A 17 12.15 -19.39 7.59
C PRO A 17 13.22 -20.24 6.90
N ASP A 18 12.86 -20.91 5.80
CA ASP A 18 13.77 -21.76 5.04
C ASP A 18 14.34 -21.08 3.78
N ARG A 19 13.94 -19.83 3.55
CA ARG A 19 14.41 -18.92 2.50
C ARG A 19 13.96 -17.49 2.78
N TYR A 20 14.48 -16.52 2.04
CA TYR A 20 13.85 -15.20 2.00
C TYR A 20 12.43 -15.32 1.44
N VAL A 21 11.50 -14.54 1.99
CA VAL A 21 10.23 -14.32 1.30
C VAL A 21 10.54 -13.55 0.01
N ASN A 22 10.15 -14.10 -1.13
CA ASN A 22 10.44 -13.52 -2.43
C ASN A 22 9.38 -12.50 -2.80
N GLN A 23 9.65 -11.22 -2.50
CA GLN A 23 8.78 -10.09 -2.84
C GLN A 23 7.32 -10.37 -2.40
N TYR A 24 6.38 -10.42 -3.35
CA TYR A 24 4.95 -10.62 -3.12
C TYR A 24 4.52 -12.10 -3.06
N GLU A 25 5.45 -13.07 -3.03
CA GLU A 25 5.13 -14.48 -3.30
C GLU A 25 4.01 -15.07 -2.45
N ALA A 26 3.82 -14.59 -1.21
CA ALA A 26 2.83 -15.11 -0.27
C ALA A 26 1.44 -14.48 -0.43
N PHE A 27 1.29 -13.45 -1.26
CA PHE A 27 0.05 -12.69 -1.41
C PHE A 27 -0.64 -13.00 -2.73
N ALA A 28 -1.84 -13.58 -2.67
CA ALA A 28 -2.72 -13.66 -3.81
C ALA A 28 -3.61 -12.41 -3.84
N MET A 29 -3.17 -11.42 -4.62
CA MET A 29 -3.79 -10.10 -4.69
C MET A 29 -5.12 -10.11 -5.45
N LEU A 30 -6.18 -9.63 -4.80
CA LEU A 30 -7.48 -9.35 -5.37
C LEU A 30 -7.62 -7.84 -5.54
N PHE A 31 -7.56 -7.39 -6.79
CA PHE A 31 -7.67 -5.97 -7.15
C PHE A 31 -9.11 -5.52 -7.39
N ASN A 32 -9.96 -6.44 -7.82
CA ASN A 32 -11.30 -6.10 -8.28
C ASN A 32 -12.39 -6.57 -7.32
N ASN A 33 -13.45 -5.78 -7.26
CA ASN A 33 -14.71 -6.08 -6.60
C ASN A 33 -15.82 -5.22 -7.24
N PRO A 34 -17.09 -5.30 -6.81
CA PRO A 34 -18.15 -4.51 -7.43
C PRO A 34 -17.86 -3.01 -7.42
N HIS A 35 -17.30 -2.47 -6.34
CA HIS A 35 -16.97 -1.05 -6.28
C HIS A 35 -15.95 -0.67 -7.36
N SER A 36 -14.83 -1.37 -7.45
CA SER A 36 -13.80 -1.07 -8.44
C SER A 36 -14.29 -1.23 -9.89
N MET A 37 -15.23 -2.15 -10.15
CA MET A 37 -15.83 -2.31 -11.48
C MET A 37 -16.74 -1.13 -11.87
N HIS A 38 -17.27 -0.41 -10.88
CA HIS A 38 -18.08 0.79 -11.05
C HIS A 38 -17.28 2.08 -10.79
N ASP A 39 -15.98 1.98 -10.54
CA ASP A 39 -15.06 3.11 -10.33
C ASP A 39 -14.08 3.23 -11.51
N PRO A 40 -14.33 4.14 -12.47
CA PRO A 40 -13.48 4.26 -13.65
C PRO A 40 -12.01 4.59 -13.33
N ALA A 41 -11.10 3.74 -13.83
CA ALA A 41 -9.66 3.93 -13.72
C ALA A 41 -9.05 4.35 -15.07
N PRO A 42 -8.01 5.22 -15.07
CA PRO A 42 -7.37 5.65 -16.31
C PRO A 42 -6.53 4.53 -16.93
N GLU A 43 -6.55 4.47 -18.26
CA GLU A 43 -5.70 3.57 -19.05
C GLU A 43 -4.44 4.31 -19.53
N TYR A 44 -3.31 3.60 -19.63
CA TYR A 44 -2.03 4.16 -20.09
C TYR A 44 -2.16 4.79 -21.49
N GLY A 45 -1.74 6.06 -21.59
CA GLY A 45 -1.78 6.84 -22.82
C GLY A 45 -3.19 7.19 -23.32
N LYS A 46 -4.24 6.96 -22.51
CA LYS A 46 -5.62 7.32 -22.84
C LYS A 46 -6.02 8.67 -22.24
N PRO A 47 -7.10 9.29 -22.76
CA PRO A 47 -7.65 10.51 -22.18
C PRO A 47 -8.01 10.35 -20.70
N PRO A 48 -8.06 11.46 -19.94
CA PRO A 48 -8.45 11.44 -18.53
C PRO A 48 -9.85 10.87 -18.32
N VAL A 49 -10.06 10.24 -17.16
CA VAL A 49 -11.35 9.68 -16.76
C VAL A 49 -11.73 10.19 -15.37
N LYS A 50 -13.03 10.43 -15.16
CA LYS A 50 -13.57 10.80 -13.86
C LYS A 50 -14.01 9.54 -13.11
N ASN A 51 -13.46 9.36 -11.92
CA ASN A 51 -13.77 8.23 -11.05
C ASN A 51 -15.09 8.48 -10.27
N ALA A 52 -15.51 7.52 -9.45
CA ALA A 52 -16.77 7.53 -8.71
C ALA A 52 -16.81 8.58 -7.58
N TRP A 53 -15.65 9.06 -7.12
CA TRP A 53 -15.50 10.19 -6.20
C TRP A 53 -15.54 11.56 -6.90
N GLY A 54 -15.64 11.58 -8.24
CA GLY A 54 -15.61 12.80 -9.04
C GLY A 54 -14.20 13.30 -9.39
N ILE A 55 -13.16 12.59 -8.97
CA ILE A 55 -11.75 12.93 -9.23
C ILE A 55 -11.42 12.56 -10.68
N THR A 56 -10.88 13.51 -11.44
CA THR A 56 -10.39 13.25 -12.79
C THR A 56 -8.94 12.76 -12.72
N LYS A 57 -8.66 11.57 -13.26
CA LYS A 57 -7.32 10.95 -13.28
C LYS A 57 -6.84 10.71 -14.70
N VAL A 58 -5.53 10.69 -14.89
CA VAL A 58 -4.88 10.37 -16.16
C VAL A 58 -3.66 9.49 -15.93
N TRP A 59 -3.33 8.62 -16.90
CA TRP A 59 -2.07 7.89 -16.92
C TRP A 59 -1.30 8.27 -18.20
N PRO A 60 -0.48 9.33 -18.17
CA PRO A 60 0.25 9.79 -19.34
C PRO A 60 1.32 8.80 -19.80
N GLU A 61 1.61 8.83 -21.10
CA GLU A 61 2.73 8.07 -21.66
C GLU A 61 4.06 8.48 -21.01
N GLY A 62 4.90 7.50 -20.71
CA GLY A 62 6.22 7.70 -20.09
C GLY A 62 6.19 7.93 -18.58
N THR A 63 5.01 7.83 -17.94
CA THR A 63 4.89 7.93 -16.47
C THR A 63 4.64 6.54 -15.86
N PRO A 64 5.18 6.27 -14.65
CA PRO A 64 5.10 4.94 -14.03
C PRO A 64 3.70 4.61 -13.48
N GLY A 65 2.82 5.60 -13.37
CA GLY A 65 1.48 5.40 -12.81
C GLY A 65 0.54 6.55 -13.11
N ALA A 66 -0.73 6.33 -12.78
CA ALA A 66 -1.79 7.32 -12.92
C ALA A 66 -1.77 8.34 -11.79
N PHE A 67 -2.21 9.57 -12.06
CA PHE A 67 -2.34 10.63 -11.06
C PHE A 67 -3.59 11.48 -11.30
N PRO A 68 -4.12 12.14 -10.25
CA PRO A 68 -5.23 13.09 -10.38
C PRO A 68 -4.80 14.37 -11.12
N ILE A 69 -5.71 14.95 -11.91
CA ILE A 69 -5.53 16.27 -12.52
C ILE A 69 -6.02 17.33 -11.53
N HIS A 70 -5.11 18.21 -11.12
CA HIS A 70 -5.37 19.29 -10.16
C HIS A 70 -5.21 20.67 -10.81
N ASP A 71 -6.12 21.01 -11.70
CA ASP A 71 -6.29 22.37 -12.19
C ASP A 71 -7.63 22.96 -11.69
N GLU A 72 -7.87 24.25 -11.96
CA GLU A 72 -9.09 24.94 -11.52
C GLU A 72 -10.38 24.27 -12.02
N GLU A 73 -10.36 23.55 -13.14
CA GLU A 73 -11.53 22.85 -13.67
C GLU A 73 -11.78 21.50 -12.97
N HIS A 74 -10.70 20.79 -12.59
CA HIS A 74 -10.76 19.40 -12.19
C HIS A 74 -10.68 19.13 -10.67
N ILE A 75 -10.19 20.09 -9.86
CA ILE A 75 -10.20 19.96 -8.40
C ILE A 75 -11.64 19.80 -7.89
N VAL A 76 -11.88 18.74 -7.12
CA VAL A 76 -13.19 18.39 -6.55
C VAL A 76 -13.55 19.31 -5.38
N CYS A 77 -12.62 19.48 -4.44
CA CYS A 77 -12.79 20.29 -3.24
C CYS A 77 -11.86 21.51 -3.30
N LYS A 78 -12.40 22.64 -3.76
CA LYS A 78 -11.67 23.90 -3.87
C LYS A 78 -11.59 24.68 -2.56
N ASP A 79 -12.55 24.45 -1.68
CA ASP A 79 -12.72 25.13 -0.39
C ASP A 79 -13.14 24.07 0.63
N ILE A 80 -12.21 23.70 1.52
CA ILE A 80 -12.42 22.65 2.52
C ILE A 80 -13.55 23.02 3.48
N THR A 81 -13.79 24.31 3.74
CA THR A 81 -14.89 24.76 4.61
C THR A 81 -16.28 24.43 4.04
N LYS A 82 -16.33 24.09 2.75
CA LYS A 82 -17.54 23.71 1.99
C LYS A 82 -17.43 22.33 1.36
N TRP A 83 -16.56 21.46 1.86
CA TRP A 83 -16.31 20.15 1.24
C TRP A 83 -17.58 19.33 1.00
N ARG A 84 -18.58 19.45 1.88
CA ARG A 84 -19.87 18.74 1.77
C ARG A 84 -20.69 19.09 0.53
N GLU A 85 -20.43 20.25 -0.07
CA GLU A 85 -21.11 20.70 -1.29
C GLU A 85 -20.55 19.99 -2.54
N THR A 86 -19.34 19.44 -2.48
CA THR A 86 -18.65 18.90 -3.68
C THR A 86 -18.12 17.47 -3.53
N VAL A 87 -17.78 17.03 -2.33
CA VAL A 87 -17.28 15.68 -2.07
C VAL A 87 -18.46 14.77 -1.75
N HIS A 88 -18.67 13.76 -2.59
CA HIS A 88 -19.76 12.81 -2.45
C HIS A 88 -19.21 11.39 -2.55
N ALA A 89 -19.50 10.58 -1.54
CA ALA A 89 -18.98 9.23 -1.48
C ALA A 89 -19.73 8.35 -2.49
N PRO A 90 -19.03 7.46 -3.19
CA PRO A 90 -19.67 6.52 -4.09
C PRO A 90 -20.45 5.48 -3.30
N ARG A 91 -21.52 4.96 -3.92
CA ARG A 91 -22.36 3.93 -3.30
C ARG A 91 -21.57 2.63 -3.07
N LEU A 92 -21.96 1.87 -2.04
CA LEU A 92 -21.41 0.55 -1.71
C LEU A 92 -22.46 -0.57 -1.68
N ASP A 93 -23.71 -0.23 -1.99
CA ASP A 93 -24.89 -1.11 -1.98
C ASP A 93 -24.98 -1.96 -3.27
N TYR A 94 -23.98 -2.79 -3.50
CA TYR A 94 -23.97 -3.74 -4.61
C TYR A 94 -24.70 -5.03 -4.26
N SER A 95 -25.37 -5.63 -5.24
CA SER A 95 -26.14 -6.86 -5.04
C SER A 95 -25.24 -8.07 -4.80
N ASP A 96 -25.75 -9.11 -4.12
CA ASP A 96 -25.02 -10.38 -3.93
C ASP A 96 -24.55 -10.99 -5.27
N ALA A 97 -25.34 -10.80 -6.34
CA ALA A 97 -25.01 -11.27 -7.68
C ALA A 97 -23.80 -10.53 -8.29
N GLU A 98 -23.60 -9.26 -7.96
CA GLU A 98 -22.41 -8.50 -8.38
C GLU A 98 -21.16 -8.95 -7.62
N TRP A 99 -21.30 -9.38 -6.36
CA TRP A 99 -20.19 -9.91 -5.56
C TRP A 99 -19.76 -11.32 -5.97
N GLU A 100 -20.68 -12.15 -6.45
CA GLU A 100 -20.49 -13.57 -6.75
C GLU A 100 -19.23 -13.91 -7.60
N PRO A 101 -18.86 -13.16 -8.67
CA PRO A 101 -17.65 -13.45 -9.44
C PRO A 101 -16.37 -13.32 -8.62
N PHE A 102 -16.30 -12.35 -7.71
CA PHE A 102 -15.13 -12.05 -6.87
C PHE A 102 -15.01 -13.02 -5.70
N ILE A 103 -16.14 -13.45 -5.13
CA ILE A 103 -16.18 -14.55 -4.16
C ILE A 103 -15.56 -15.80 -4.78
N LYS A 104 -15.99 -16.17 -5.99
CA LYS A 104 -15.43 -17.32 -6.73
C LYS A 104 -13.97 -17.16 -7.08
N GLU A 105 -13.46 -15.95 -7.26
CA GLU A 105 -12.04 -15.70 -7.46
C GLU A 105 -11.26 -15.96 -6.17
N ALA A 106 -11.73 -15.41 -5.05
CA ALA A 106 -11.15 -15.63 -3.73
C ALA A 106 -11.15 -17.12 -3.32
N GLU A 107 -12.23 -17.85 -3.60
CA GLU A 107 -12.37 -19.27 -3.27
C GLU A 107 -11.45 -20.20 -4.07
N LYS A 108 -10.92 -19.76 -5.22
CA LYS A 108 -9.94 -20.55 -6.00
C LYS A 108 -8.54 -20.52 -5.41
N ILE A 109 -8.25 -19.58 -4.52
CA ILE A 109 -6.92 -19.39 -3.95
C ILE A 109 -6.69 -20.46 -2.88
N ASP A 110 -5.58 -21.19 -3.00
CA ASP A 110 -5.14 -22.12 -1.97
C ASP A 110 -4.58 -21.35 -0.76
N ARG A 111 -5.38 -21.23 0.29
CA ARG A 111 -5.02 -20.53 1.54
C ARG A 111 -3.89 -21.21 2.32
N ASN A 112 -3.48 -22.44 1.96
CA ASN A 112 -2.29 -23.06 2.55
C ASN A 112 -1.00 -22.49 1.95
N GLU A 113 -1.06 -22.04 0.70
CA GLU A 113 0.08 -21.44 0.00
C GLU A 113 0.07 -19.91 0.10
N TYR A 114 -1.09 -19.28 -0.01
CA TYR A 114 -1.22 -17.82 -0.10
C TYR A 114 -2.09 -17.24 1.01
N PHE A 115 -1.90 -15.95 1.30
CA PHE A 115 -2.92 -15.12 1.90
C PHE A 115 -3.84 -14.60 0.80
N VAL A 116 -5.16 -14.83 0.92
CA VAL A 116 -6.14 -14.10 0.09
C VAL A 116 -6.06 -12.64 0.49
N THR A 117 -5.58 -11.79 -0.41
CA THR A 117 -5.18 -10.43 -0.07
C THR A 117 -6.03 -9.42 -0.82
N GLN A 118 -6.85 -8.64 -0.11
CA GLN A 118 -7.60 -7.55 -0.75
C GLN A 118 -6.70 -6.34 -0.88
N PHE A 119 -6.58 -5.79 -2.10
CA PHE A 119 -5.93 -4.51 -2.34
C PHE A 119 -6.93 -3.35 -2.16
N ILE A 120 -6.52 -2.28 -1.47
CA ILE A 120 -7.30 -1.05 -1.29
C ILE A 120 -6.37 0.15 -1.50
N ALA A 121 -6.78 1.05 -2.39
CA ALA A 121 -6.12 2.32 -2.67
C ALA A 121 -7.15 3.32 -3.28
N PRO A 122 -6.92 4.64 -3.15
CA PRO A 122 -5.92 5.28 -2.30
C PRO A 122 -6.32 5.23 -0.82
N GLY A 123 -5.40 5.62 0.06
CA GLY A 123 -5.64 5.74 1.49
C GLY A 123 -6.17 7.10 1.91
N ILE A 124 -6.27 7.32 3.22
CA ILE A 124 -6.95 8.50 3.77
C ILE A 124 -6.21 9.79 3.42
N PHE A 125 -4.88 9.82 3.58
CA PHE A 125 -4.09 11.01 3.26
C PHE A 125 -4.08 11.28 1.75
N GLU A 126 -3.83 10.24 0.94
CA GLU A 126 -3.88 10.35 -0.52
C GLU A 126 -5.23 10.84 -1.02
N GLN A 127 -6.32 10.29 -0.50
CA GLN A 127 -7.67 10.68 -0.88
C GLN A 127 -7.94 12.15 -0.56
N CYS A 128 -7.44 12.68 0.56
CA CYS A 128 -7.54 14.12 0.88
C CYS A 128 -6.88 14.96 -0.22
N HIS A 129 -5.65 14.66 -0.60
CA HIS A 129 -4.98 15.44 -1.63
C HIS A 129 -5.46 15.14 -3.06
N TYR A 130 -6.03 13.97 -3.32
CA TYR A 130 -6.69 13.68 -4.61
C TYR A 130 -7.93 14.57 -4.80
N LEU A 131 -8.63 14.92 -3.71
CA LEU A 131 -9.79 15.81 -3.75
C LEU A 131 -9.42 17.30 -3.90
N GLN A 132 -8.27 17.74 -3.37
CA GLN A 132 -7.93 19.17 -3.18
C GLN A 132 -6.71 19.70 -3.96
N GLU A 133 -5.80 18.83 -4.42
CA GLU A 133 -4.36 19.08 -4.63
C GLU A 133 -3.54 19.00 -3.33
N ILE A 134 -2.32 18.47 -3.42
CA ILE A 134 -1.44 18.25 -2.27
C ILE A 134 -1.07 19.53 -1.53
N GLN A 135 -0.83 20.64 -2.23
CA GLN A 135 -0.51 21.92 -1.58
C GLN A 135 -1.69 22.40 -0.73
N ASN A 136 -2.90 22.37 -1.28
CA ASN A 136 -4.11 22.78 -0.58
C ASN A 136 -4.43 21.86 0.60
N ALA A 137 -4.28 20.53 0.43
CA ALA A 137 -4.45 19.58 1.52
C ALA A 137 -3.48 19.88 2.68
N LEU A 138 -2.19 20.06 2.40
CA LEU A 138 -1.17 20.34 3.42
C LEU A 138 -1.37 21.69 4.12
N ILE A 139 -1.82 22.72 3.40
CA ILE A 139 -2.20 24.01 4.01
C ILE A 139 -3.39 23.82 4.95
N ASN A 140 -4.43 23.10 4.52
CA ASN A 140 -5.67 22.94 5.27
C ASN A 140 -5.51 22.11 6.55
N PHE A 141 -4.60 21.14 6.57
CA PHE A 141 -4.19 20.48 7.82
C PHE A 141 -3.73 21.46 8.91
N TYR A 142 -3.26 22.66 8.54
CA TYR A 142 -2.81 23.69 9.47
C TYR A 142 -3.80 24.86 9.61
N GLU A 143 -4.35 25.37 8.50
CA GLU A 143 -5.22 26.55 8.49
C GLU A 143 -6.69 26.23 8.80
N GLU A 144 -7.17 25.02 8.44
CA GLU A 144 -8.56 24.59 8.61
C GLU A 144 -8.64 23.16 9.21
N PRO A 145 -8.01 22.94 10.38
CA PRO A 145 -7.87 21.60 10.97
C PRO A 145 -9.22 20.96 11.31
N GLU A 146 -10.23 21.74 11.72
CA GLU A 146 -11.56 21.21 12.04
C GLU A 146 -12.24 20.62 10.79
N TYR A 147 -12.22 21.35 9.67
CA TYR A 147 -12.82 20.87 8.42
C TYR A 147 -12.03 19.73 7.78
N THR A 148 -10.70 19.74 7.95
CA THR A 148 -9.82 18.63 7.54
C THR A 148 -10.17 17.36 8.32
N GLN A 149 -10.32 17.45 9.65
CA GLN A 149 -10.75 16.33 10.47
C GLN A 149 -12.15 15.83 10.09
N GLU A 150 -13.10 16.73 9.81
CA GLU A 150 -14.44 16.34 9.35
C GLU A 150 -14.41 15.58 8.02
N LEU A 151 -13.57 16.00 7.06
CA LEU A 151 -13.41 15.28 5.79
C LEU A 151 -12.79 13.89 6.04
N ILE A 152 -11.75 13.81 6.88
CA ILE A 152 -11.10 12.55 7.23
C ILE A 152 -12.08 11.58 7.89
N ASP A 153 -12.90 12.05 8.84
CA ASP A 153 -13.91 11.22 9.49
C ASP A 153 -14.93 10.69 8.47
N TYR A 154 -15.37 11.52 7.53
CA TYR A 154 -16.28 11.12 6.45
C TYR A 154 -15.66 10.05 5.52
N LEU A 155 -14.39 10.21 5.13
CA LEU A 155 -13.67 9.20 4.33
C LEU A 155 -13.50 7.89 5.12
N THR A 156 -13.21 8.00 6.41
CA THR A 156 -13.05 6.86 7.32
C THR A 156 -14.35 6.08 7.49
N GLU A 157 -15.48 6.77 7.65
CA GLU A 157 -16.81 6.15 7.75
C GLU A 157 -17.15 5.37 6.48
N TRP A 158 -16.93 5.97 5.31
CA TRP A 158 -17.11 5.27 4.04
C TRP A 158 -16.21 4.05 3.90
N GLU A 159 -14.93 4.16 4.28
CA GLU A 159 -14.00 3.05 4.17
C GLU A 159 -14.35 1.90 5.14
N LEU A 160 -14.91 2.21 6.33
CA LEU A 160 -15.43 1.20 7.25
C LEU A 160 -16.65 0.46 6.66
N GLU A 161 -17.57 1.17 6.00
CA GLU A 161 -18.68 0.54 5.27
C GLU A 161 -18.16 -0.37 4.15
N TYR A 162 -17.10 0.06 3.46
CA TYR A 162 -16.48 -0.73 2.40
C TYR A 162 -15.79 -1.97 2.96
N ALA A 163 -15.03 -1.83 4.06
CA ALA A 163 -14.41 -2.91 4.80
C ALA A 163 -15.43 -3.94 5.28
N GLU A 164 -16.62 -3.51 5.72
CA GLU A 164 -17.75 -4.39 6.06
C GLU A 164 -18.12 -5.30 4.89
N LYS A 165 -18.28 -4.74 3.68
CA LYS A 165 -18.65 -5.53 2.49
C LYS A 165 -17.53 -6.47 2.09
N ILE A 166 -16.29 -6.00 2.06
CA ILE A 166 -15.11 -6.83 1.74
C ILE A 166 -15.01 -8.00 2.71
N CYS A 167 -15.08 -7.77 4.03
CA CYS A 167 -14.99 -8.82 5.03
C CYS A 167 -16.18 -9.80 4.93
N LYS A 168 -17.38 -9.32 4.61
CA LYS A 168 -18.57 -10.16 4.45
C LYS A 168 -18.45 -11.11 3.26
N TYR A 169 -18.05 -10.59 2.08
CA TYR A 169 -18.10 -11.34 0.83
C TYR A 169 -16.76 -12.01 0.49
N ILE A 170 -15.65 -11.27 0.53
CA ILE A 170 -14.32 -11.77 0.12
C ILE A 170 -13.64 -12.56 1.23
N LYS A 171 -13.83 -12.15 2.50
CA LYS A 171 -13.18 -12.76 3.68
C LYS A 171 -11.67 -12.90 3.49
N PRO A 172 -10.95 -11.78 3.25
CA PRO A 172 -9.51 -11.85 3.01
C PRO A 172 -8.75 -12.33 4.25
N ASP A 173 -7.62 -13.00 4.05
CA ASP A 173 -6.66 -13.30 5.13
C ASP A 173 -5.73 -12.11 5.37
N ALA A 174 -5.48 -11.29 4.35
CA ALA A 174 -4.62 -10.12 4.43
C ALA A 174 -5.26 -8.89 3.77
N LEU A 175 -4.97 -7.72 4.31
CA LEU A 175 -5.22 -6.44 3.65
C LEU A 175 -3.89 -5.93 3.09
N PHE A 176 -3.89 -5.46 1.84
CA PHE A 176 -2.83 -4.65 1.29
C PHE A 176 -3.39 -3.25 1.03
N HIS A 177 -2.99 -2.29 1.85
CA HIS A 177 -3.53 -0.93 1.84
C HIS A 177 -2.45 0.05 1.38
N HIS A 178 -2.79 1.02 0.55
CA HIS A 178 -1.85 2.01 -0.01
C HIS A 178 -2.15 3.39 0.56
N ASP A 179 -1.16 4.06 1.17
CA ASP A 179 -1.22 5.50 1.45
C ASP A 179 0.18 6.10 1.58
N ASP A 180 0.54 7.08 0.73
CA ASP A 180 1.88 7.66 0.71
C ASP A 180 2.02 8.92 1.58
N TRP A 181 2.75 8.79 2.68
CA TRP A 181 2.84 9.85 3.69
C TRP A 181 4.04 10.79 3.57
N GLY A 182 4.81 10.68 2.49
CA GLY A 182 6.02 11.47 2.35
C GLY A 182 6.62 11.53 0.96
N SER A 183 7.69 12.31 0.87
CA SER A 183 8.63 12.28 -0.24
C SER A 183 9.76 11.28 0.05
N GLN A 184 10.73 11.17 -0.86
CA GLN A 184 11.96 10.40 -0.63
C GLN A 184 12.75 10.83 0.63
N ASN A 185 12.59 12.09 1.08
CA ASN A 185 13.47 12.71 2.08
C ASN A 185 12.79 13.01 3.42
N SER A 186 11.46 13.14 3.45
CA SER A 186 10.71 13.49 4.67
C SER A 186 9.23 13.19 4.53
N THR A 187 8.54 13.12 5.66
CA THR A 187 7.07 13.03 5.72
C THR A 187 6.44 14.36 5.28
N PHE A 188 5.23 14.31 4.72
CA PHE A 188 4.52 15.52 4.29
C PHE A 188 3.91 16.29 5.46
N ILE A 189 3.51 15.59 6.51
CA ILE A 189 3.01 16.17 7.76
C ILE A 189 3.91 15.77 8.94
N SER A 190 3.85 16.54 10.03
CA SER A 190 4.63 16.24 11.23
C SER A 190 4.13 14.98 11.95
N PRO A 191 4.96 14.30 12.76
CA PRO A 191 4.51 13.17 13.57
C PRO A 191 3.32 13.49 14.48
N ASP A 192 3.25 14.71 15.03
CA ASP A 192 2.15 15.15 15.89
C ASP A 192 0.84 15.29 15.08
N MET A 193 0.93 15.85 13.87
CA MET A 193 -0.23 15.95 12.97
C MET A 193 -0.65 14.57 12.46
N PHE A 194 0.29 13.65 12.23
CA PHE A 194 -0.03 12.28 11.86
C PHE A 194 -0.78 11.56 12.99
N GLU A 195 -0.34 11.72 14.23
CA GLU A 195 -1.02 11.22 15.43
C GLU A 195 -2.44 11.80 15.58
N GLU A 196 -2.59 13.08 15.30
CA GLU A 196 -3.87 13.79 15.40
C GLU A 196 -4.87 13.34 14.31
N PHE A 197 -4.46 13.41 13.05
CA PHE A 197 -5.40 13.31 11.92
C PHE A 197 -5.48 11.91 11.31
N ILE A 198 -4.36 11.20 11.17
CA ILE A 198 -4.29 9.99 10.34
C ILE A 198 -4.38 8.71 11.18
N LEU A 199 -3.64 8.67 12.29
CA LEU A 199 -3.59 7.51 13.17
C LEU A 199 -4.98 7.04 13.66
N PRO A 200 -5.91 7.92 14.12
CA PRO A 200 -7.19 7.47 14.65
C PRO A 200 -8.04 6.76 13.59
N SER A 201 -8.00 7.22 12.34
CA SER A 201 -8.71 6.62 11.22
C SER A 201 -8.20 5.21 10.93
N TYR A 202 -6.88 5.04 10.81
CA TYR A 202 -6.31 3.73 10.55
C TYR A 202 -6.47 2.75 11.71
N LYS A 203 -6.46 3.21 12.97
CA LYS A 203 -6.83 2.35 14.11
C LYS A 203 -8.24 1.80 13.98
N LYS A 204 -9.20 2.59 13.51
CA LYS A 204 -10.57 2.12 13.24
C LYS A 204 -10.58 1.13 12.08
N ILE A 205 -9.97 1.48 10.94
CA ILE A 205 -10.00 0.68 9.70
C ILE A 205 -9.29 -0.66 9.89
N TYR A 206 -8.02 -0.66 10.33
CA TYR A 206 -7.25 -1.89 10.51
C TYR A 206 -7.77 -2.71 11.68
N GLY A 207 -8.21 -2.06 12.76
CA GLY A 207 -8.92 -2.73 13.85
C GLY A 207 -10.18 -3.46 13.36
N TYR A 208 -10.94 -2.84 12.45
CA TYR A 208 -12.11 -3.47 11.84
C TYR A 208 -11.72 -4.74 11.08
N TYR A 209 -10.78 -4.65 10.13
CA TYR A 209 -10.32 -5.81 9.37
C TYR A 209 -9.81 -6.94 10.26
N LYS A 210 -8.94 -6.63 11.23
CA LYS A 210 -8.42 -7.63 12.19
C LYS A 210 -9.54 -8.29 13.00
N SER A 211 -10.52 -7.52 13.47
CA SER A 211 -11.67 -8.05 14.23
C SER A 211 -12.61 -8.93 13.38
N HIS A 212 -12.50 -8.89 12.05
CA HIS A 212 -13.28 -9.69 11.10
C HIS A 212 -12.48 -10.81 10.43
N GLY A 213 -11.33 -11.20 11.00
CA GLY A 213 -10.57 -12.37 10.59
C GLY A 213 -9.42 -12.11 9.62
N VAL A 214 -9.11 -10.85 9.31
CA VAL A 214 -7.87 -10.52 8.61
C VAL A 214 -6.69 -10.75 9.56
N GLU A 215 -5.76 -11.60 9.14
CA GLU A 215 -4.58 -11.98 9.89
C GLU A 215 -3.46 -10.96 9.73
N LEU A 216 -3.28 -10.40 8.52
CA LEU A 216 -2.18 -9.49 8.19
C LEU A 216 -2.67 -8.17 7.59
N ILE A 217 -2.06 -7.06 8.01
CA ILE A 217 -2.15 -5.73 7.46
C ILE A 217 -0.79 -5.42 6.85
N VAL A 218 -0.76 -5.41 5.52
CA VAL A 218 0.35 -4.90 4.73
C VAL A 218 0.00 -3.47 4.33
N HIS A 219 0.84 -2.52 4.73
CA HIS A 219 0.67 -1.13 4.32
C HIS A 219 1.78 -0.74 3.37
N HIS A 220 1.42 -0.27 2.18
CA HIS A 220 2.34 0.29 1.22
C HIS A 220 2.51 1.79 1.47
N SER A 221 3.75 2.19 1.68
CA SER A 221 4.20 3.54 1.38
C SER A 221 5.66 3.52 0.93
N ASP A 222 5.93 4.06 -0.26
CA ASP A 222 7.27 4.16 -0.84
C ASP A 222 7.93 5.53 -0.63
N SER A 223 7.82 6.02 0.62
CA SER A 223 8.34 7.31 1.05
C SER A 223 9.29 7.21 2.25
N TYR A 224 9.86 8.35 2.66
CA TYR A 224 10.44 8.47 4.00
C TYR A 224 9.33 8.53 5.04
N ALA A 225 9.30 7.54 5.93
CA ALA A 225 8.33 7.44 7.02
C ALA A 225 8.92 6.82 8.30
N ALA A 226 10.26 6.76 8.44
CA ALA A 226 10.93 6.23 9.63
C ALA A 226 10.47 6.88 10.95
N THR A 227 10.07 8.15 10.91
CA THR A 227 9.52 8.91 12.05
C THR A 227 8.11 8.46 12.46
N LEU A 228 7.39 7.75 11.59
CA LEU A 228 6.00 7.32 11.79
C LEU A 228 5.87 5.85 12.22
N VAL A 229 6.97 5.09 12.23
CA VAL A 229 6.97 3.65 12.58
C VAL A 229 6.30 3.34 13.93
N PRO A 230 6.48 4.13 15.01
CA PRO A 230 5.72 3.90 16.25
C PRO A 230 4.20 3.92 16.05
N TYR A 231 3.69 4.81 15.20
CA TYR A 231 2.27 4.93 14.89
C TYR A 231 1.80 3.82 13.94
N MET A 232 2.64 3.39 13.00
CA MET A 232 2.37 2.22 12.14
C MET A 232 2.13 0.96 13.00
N ILE A 233 2.96 0.76 14.02
CA ILE A 233 2.79 -0.34 14.97
C ILE A 233 1.50 -0.17 15.79
N ASP A 234 1.19 1.04 16.28
CA ASP A 234 -0.01 1.31 17.09
C ASP A 234 -1.32 1.12 16.31
N MET A 235 -1.33 1.39 15.00
CA MET A 235 -2.49 1.11 14.15
C MET A 235 -2.59 -0.35 13.69
N GLY A 236 -1.56 -1.17 13.96
CA GLY A 236 -1.60 -2.61 13.70
C GLY A 236 -1.10 -3.03 12.32
N ILE A 237 -0.18 -2.25 11.71
CA ILE A 237 0.54 -2.69 10.50
C ILE A 237 1.52 -3.80 10.90
N ASP A 238 1.40 -4.96 10.25
CA ASP A 238 2.34 -6.08 10.45
C ASP A 238 3.53 -5.98 9.49
N ILE A 239 3.30 -5.49 8.27
CA ILE A 239 4.30 -5.36 7.21
C ILE A 239 4.20 -3.96 6.61
N TRP A 240 5.28 -3.18 6.71
CA TRP A 240 5.44 -1.97 5.91
C TRP A 240 6.11 -2.36 4.59
N GLN A 241 5.35 -2.30 3.51
CA GLN A 241 5.82 -2.49 2.14
C GLN A 241 6.19 -1.14 1.50
N GLY A 242 7.22 -1.14 0.65
CA GLY A 242 7.68 0.05 -0.05
C GLY A 242 8.82 0.77 0.65
N THR A 243 9.32 0.25 1.78
CA THR A 243 10.35 0.93 2.56
C THR A 243 11.61 1.21 1.74
N MET A 244 11.83 2.49 1.45
CA MET A 244 13.03 2.95 0.74
C MET A 244 14.27 2.86 1.64
N SER A 245 15.44 2.73 1.01
CA SER A 245 16.74 2.70 1.70
C SER A 245 17.03 3.97 2.52
N SER A 246 16.42 5.11 2.17
CA SER A 246 16.51 6.38 2.90
C SER A 246 15.96 6.33 4.33
N ASN A 247 15.18 5.30 4.68
CA ASN A 247 14.61 5.11 6.01
C ASN A 247 15.57 4.45 7.02
N ASN A 248 16.79 4.09 6.62
CA ASN A 248 17.75 3.33 7.44
C ASN A 248 17.16 1.99 7.95
N ILE A 249 16.85 1.10 7.01
CA ILE A 249 16.20 -0.20 7.28
C ILE A 249 16.93 -1.03 8.37
N PRO A 250 18.27 -1.14 8.41
CA PRO A 250 18.95 -1.90 9.46
C PRO A 250 18.62 -1.39 10.87
N GLU A 251 18.54 -0.06 11.05
CA GLU A 251 18.18 0.55 12.33
C GLU A 251 16.71 0.28 12.69
N LEU A 252 15.81 0.35 11.69
CA LEU A 252 14.40 0.05 11.90
C LEU A 252 14.17 -1.41 12.32
N ILE A 253 14.83 -2.37 11.66
CA ILE A 253 14.78 -3.79 12.03
C ILE A 253 15.34 -4.01 13.44
N GLN A 254 16.49 -3.39 13.76
CA GLN A 254 17.07 -3.50 15.10
C GLN A 254 16.13 -2.97 16.19
N LYS A 255 15.40 -1.89 15.91
CA LYS A 255 14.55 -1.19 16.89
C LYS A 255 13.14 -1.78 17.00
N TYR A 256 12.59 -2.29 15.90
CA TYR A 256 11.18 -2.62 15.79
C TYR A 256 10.86 -3.95 15.11
N GLY A 257 11.85 -4.73 14.68
CA GLY A 257 11.62 -5.94 13.89
C GLY A 257 10.68 -6.95 14.54
N ASP A 258 10.67 -7.04 15.87
CA ASP A 258 9.75 -7.91 16.63
C ASP A 258 8.29 -7.43 16.67
N LYS A 259 7.99 -6.26 16.08
CA LYS A 259 6.67 -5.61 16.08
C LYS A 259 6.14 -5.30 14.68
N ILE A 260 7.03 -5.02 13.73
CA ILE A 260 6.69 -4.73 12.34
C ILE A 260 7.80 -5.25 11.43
N THR A 261 7.41 -5.92 10.35
CA THR A 261 8.33 -6.39 9.32
C THR A 261 8.52 -5.33 8.25
N ILE A 262 9.76 -5.19 7.79
CA ILE A 262 10.12 -4.28 6.71
C ILE A 262 10.18 -5.05 5.38
N MET A 263 9.39 -4.62 4.39
CA MET A 263 9.37 -5.18 3.05
C MET A 263 9.78 -4.13 2.02
N GLY A 264 10.97 -4.25 1.46
CA GLY A 264 11.52 -3.22 0.59
C GLY A 264 13.04 -3.26 0.49
N GLY A 265 13.66 -2.09 0.48
CA GLY A 265 15.10 -1.89 0.45
C GLY A 265 15.71 -1.88 -0.96
N ILE A 266 15.04 -2.45 -1.96
CA ILE A 266 15.44 -2.34 -3.37
C ILE A 266 14.72 -1.13 -3.95
N ASP A 267 15.36 0.04 -3.86
CA ASP A 267 14.78 1.30 -4.34
C ASP A 267 14.51 1.20 -5.85
N SER A 268 13.26 1.44 -6.30
CA SER A 268 12.88 1.26 -7.71
C SER A 268 13.74 2.12 -8.63
N ALA A 269 14.04 3.36 -8.25
CA ALA A 269 14.91 4.25 -9.01
C ALA A 269 16.36 3.73 -9.20
N SER A 270 16.81 2.78 -8.38
CA SER A 270 18.15 2.20 -8.48
C SER A 270 18.27 1.09 -9.53
N VAL A 271 17.20 0.31 -9.72
CA VAL A 271 17.17 -0.90 -10.56
C VAL A 271 16.19 -0.84 -11.73
N ASP A 272 15.04 -0.19 -11.57
CA ASP A 272 13.95 -0.10 -12.53
C ASP A 272 14.10 1.15 -13.40
N ARG A 273 15.10 1.11 -14.29
CA ARG A 273 15.51 2.24 -15.13
C ARG A 273 15.86 1.80 -16.56
N PRO A 274 15.84 2.69 -17.57
CA PRO A 274 16.01 2.32 -18.98
C PRO A 274 17.30 1.55 -19.31
N ASP A 275 18.36 1.76 -18.55
CA ASP A 275 19.69 1.16 -18.71
C ASP A 275 19.98 0.05 -17.68
N TRP A 276 18.95 -0.58 -17.11
CA TRP A 276 19.12 -1.67 -16.15
C TRP A 276 19.87 -2.86 -16.76
N THR A 277 20.64 -3.58 -15.93
CA THR A 277 21.26 -4.85 -16.30
C THR A 277 21.07 -5.90 -15.20
N PRO A 278 21.16 -7.20 -15.50
CA PRO A 278 21.08 -8.23 -14.47
C PRO A 278 22.14 -8.08 -13.38
N GLU A 279 23.34 -7.62 -13.71
CA GLU A 279 24.41 -7.38 -12.73
C GLU A 279 24.11 -6.21 -11.80
N LEU A 280 23.44 -5.16 -12.30
CA LEU A 280 22.97 -4.05 -11.48
C LEU A 280 21.95 -4.53 -10.45
N VAL A 281 20.96 -5.30 -10.92
CA VAL A 281 19.91 -5.88 -10.06
C VAL A 281 20.54 -6.84 -9.05
N GLU A 282 21.43 -7.76 -9.48
CA GLU A 282 22.08 -8.70 -8.57
C GLU A 282 22.89 -7.99 -7.49
N LYS A 283 23.65 -6.96 -7.87
CA LYS A 283 24.44 -6.17 -6.93
C LYS A 283 23.54 -5.53 -5.87
N GLU A 284 22.43 -4.93 -6.27
CA GLU A 284 21.53 -4.24 -5.35
C GLU A 284 20.79 -5.20 -4.42
N VAL A 285 20.22 -6.29 -4.97
CA VAL A 285 19.55 -7.31 -4.16
C VAL A 285 20.51 -7.94 -3.14
N ARG A 286 21.76 -8.23 -3.53
CA ARG A 286 22.78 -8.75 -2.60
C ARG A 286 23.09 -7.78 -1.47
N ARG A 287 23.31 -6.50 -1.81
CA ARG A 287 23.56 -5.44 -0.83
C ARG A 287 22.44 -5.38 0.20
N VAL A 288 21.19 -5.32 -0.26
CA VAL A 288 19.99 -5.23 0.58
C VAL A 288 19.84 -6.46 1.50
N CYS A 289 20.03 -7.67 0.97
CA CYS A 289 19.99 -8.89 1.77
C CYS A 289 21.13 -8.98 2.81
N GLU A 290 22.32 -8.46 2.49
CA GLU A 290 23.47 -8.46 3.41
C GLU A 290 23.31 -7.45 4.55
N GLU A 291 22.76 -6.27 4.25
CA GLU A 291 22.56 -5.19 5.24
C GLU A 291 21.44 -5.47 6.23
N ASN A 292 20.35 -6.13 5.79
CA ASN A 292 19.11 -6.24 6.57
C ASN A 292 18.90 -7.60 7.25
N GLY A 293 19.65 -8.64 6.84
CA GLY A 293 19.56 -9.97 7.43
C GLY A 293 18.28 -10.75 7.05
N THR A 294 18.04 -11.88 7.71
CA THR A 294 17.06 -12.91 7.27
C THR A 294 15.75 -12.95 8.06
N LYS A 295 15.56 -12.04 9.03
CA LYS A 295 14.38 -12.02 9.92
C LYS A 295 13.77 -10.63 9.93
N PHE A 296 12.44 -10.57 10.02
CA PHE A 296 11.70 -9.31 10.04
C PHE A 296 11.97 -8.41 8.82
N PHE A 297 12.47 -9.03 7.74
CA PHE A 297 12.84 -8.37 6.51
C PHE A 297 12.43 -9.21 5.30
N ILE A 298 11.85 -8.55 4.30
CA ILE A 298 11.46 -9.13 3.02
C ILE A 298 12.11 -8.29 1.92
N PRO A 299 13.12 -8.81 1.19
CA PRO A 299 13.72 -8.08 0.07
C PRO A 299 12.66 -7.87 -1.02
N CYS A 300 12.39 -6.62 -1.36
CA CYS A 300 11.37 -6.27 -2.33
C CYS A 300 11.72 -5.00 -3.09
N ILE A 301 11.38 -4.95 -4.38
CA ILE A 301 11.33 -3.69 -5.11
C ILE A 301 10.28 -2.80 -4.43
N THR A 302 10.63 -1.54 -4.20
CA THR A 302 9.82 -0.60 -3.40
C THR A 302 8.49 -0.22 -4.07
N GLN A 303 8.32 -0.47 -5.37
CA GLN A 303 7.05 -0.30 -6.06
C GLN A 303 5.92 -1.09 -5.37
N GLY A 304 4.75 -0.46 -5.23
CA GLY A 304 3.59 -1.00 -4.50
C GLY A 304 2.86 -2.20 -5.12
N LEU A 305 3.44 -2.82 -6.16
CA LEU A 305 2.90 -3.98 -6.83
C LEU A 305 4.03 -4.95 -7.23
N GLY A 306 3.67 -6.21 -7.47
CA GLY A 306 4.58 -7.26 -7.97
C GLY A 306 4.94 -7.10 -9.45
N ILE A 307 5.34 -5.90 -9.86
CA ILE A 307 5.67 -5.50 -11.23
C ILE A 307 6.93 -4.62 -11.25
N SER A 308 7.42 -4.31 -12.45
CA SER A 308 8.41 -3.27 -12.71
C SER A 308 8.03 -2.48 -13.97
N THR A 309 8.49 -1.24 -14.07
CA THR A 309 8.29 -0.38 -15.25
C THR A 309 9.03 -0.94 -16.47
N PHE A 310 10.26 -1.41 -16.27
CA PHE A 310 11.06 -2.01 -17.33
C PHE A 310 10.94 -3.54 -17.28
N PRO A 311 10.60 -4.19 -18.40
CA PRO A 311 10.43 -5.65 -18.44
C PRO A 311 11.69 -6.39 -18.00
N GLY A 312 11.55 -7.42 -17.16
CA GLY A 312 12.64 -8.27 -16.70
C GLY A 312 13.27 -7.86 -15.38
N VAL A 313 13.08 -6.63 -14.90
CA VAL A 313 13.67 -6.16 -13.64
C VAL A 313 13.10 -6.92 -12.44
N TYR A 314 11.76 -7.02 -12.35
CA TYR A 314 11.09 -7.74 -11.27
C TYR A 314 11.45 -9.24 -11.24
N GLU A 315 11.48 -9.88 -12.40
CA GLU A 315 11.84 -11.29 -12.53
C GLU A 315 13.30 -11.52 -12.13
N THR A 316 14.22 -10.67 -12.60
CA THR A 316 15.64 -10.76 -12.25
C THR A 316 15.85 -10.58 -10.74
N ALA A 317 15.16 -9.64 -10.11
CA ALA A 317 15.24 -9.45 -8.67
C ALA A 317 14.78 -10.71 -7.92
N SER A 318 13.66 -11.31 -8.36
CA SER A 318 13.14 -12.56 -7.82
C SER A 318 14.13 -13.72 -7.96
N GLU A 319 14.76 -13.89 -9.12
CA GLU A 319 15.76 -14.93 -9.37
C GLU A 319 17.01 -14.77 -8.47
N VAL A 320 17.44 -13.53 -8.24
CA VAL A 320 18.57 -13.26 -7.35
C VAL A 320 18.20 -13.52 -5.89
N ILE A 321 17.00 -13.16 -5.43
CA ILE A 321 16.52 -13.48 -4.08
C ILE A 321 16.53 -15.01 -3.85
N ASP A 322 16.06 -15.78 -4.83
CA ASP A 322 16.10 -17.24 -4.78
C ASP A 322 17.53 -17.80 -4.75
N LYS A 323 18.45 -17.20 -5.52
CA LYS A 323 19.88 -17.56 -5.52
C LYS A 323 20.50 -17.32 -4.15
N ILE A 324 20.30 -16.14 -3.56
CA ILE A 324 20.82 -15.80 -2.22
C ILE A 324 20.19 -16.68 -1.14
N SER A 325 18.92 -17.03 -1.27
CA SER A 325 18.26 -17.93 -0.32
C SER A 325 18.98 -19.27 -0.20
N LYS A 326 19.42 -19.86 -1.32
CA LYS A 326 20.21 -21.11 -1.34
C LYS A 326 21.61 -20.97 -0.71
N GLU A 327 22.11 -19.74 -0.57
CA GLU A 327 23.42 -19.45 0.01
C GLU A 327 23.33 -19.19 1.54
N LYS A 328 22.18 -18.75 2.04
CA LYS A 328 22.02 -18.19 3.40
C LYS A 328 21.20 -19.04 4.36
N PHE A 329 20.32 -19.92 3.87
CA PHE A 329 19.41 -20.75 4.66
C PHE A 329 19.80 -22.23 4.57
#